data_AF-A0A1W9WFQ7-F1
#
_entry.id   AF-A0A1W9WFQ7-F1
#
_cell.length_a   1.000
_cell.length_b   1.000
_cell.length_c   1.000
_cell.angle_alpha   90.00
_cell.angle_beta   90.00
_cell.angle_gamma   90.00
#
_symmetry.space_group_name_H-M   'P 1'
#
loop_
_entity.id
_entity.type
_entity.pdbx_description
1 polymer ?
#
loop_
_entity_poly.entity_id
_entity_poly.type
_entity_poly.pdbx_seq_one_letter_code
_entity_poly.pdbx_strand_id
1 'polypeptide(L)'
;MLKFSECTLAKLDKMFILNQTYKSQPLQDWLNGNVEISDTENNVLEMYRQILTIQGHDWNEVELRKHFIGPMLTLVNFSSKKIGMFAERSFSGIVNSIEMGGVPDSIIASGFREPEKPYFCFQEYKKERDPLGDPAGQALAAMLVAQEINEHNKAYVATDDAIFDIFRVLKALKQIIIRLVAMDG
;
A
#
# COMPACT_ATOMS: atom_id res chain seq x y z
N MET A 1 -0.26 21.78 12.96
CA MET A 1 -0.24 20.44 12.34
C MET A 1 -0.84 20.47 10.94
N LEU A 2 -0.07 20.07 9.93
CA LEU A 2 -0.52 19.86 8.55
C LEU A 2 -1.18 18.48 8.43
N LYS A 3 -2.43 18.41 7.98
CA LYS A 3 -3.12 17.11 7.86
C LYS A 3 -2.73 16.39 6.58
N PHE A 4 -2.62 15.06 6.63
CA PHE A 4 -2.37 14.24 5.43
C PHE A 4 -3.43 14.48 4.33
N SER A 5 -4.69 14.64 4.72
CA SER A 5 -5.80 14.95 3.80
C SER A 5 -5.69 16.30 3.10
N GLU A 6 -4.81 17.19 3.57
CA GLU A 6 -4.61 18.55 3.03
C GLU A 6 -3.33 18.65 2.19
N CYS A 7 -2.64 17.53 1.93
CA CYS A 7 -1.40 17.48 1.17
C CYS A 7 -1.66 17.26 -0.33
N THR A 8 -0.87 17.92 -1.18
CA THR A 8 -0.82 17.70 -2.64
C THR A 8 0.63 17.57 -3.10
N LEU A 9 0.89 16.91 -4.24
CA LEU A 9 2.26 16.78 -4.77
C LEU A 9 2.94 18.15 -4.88
N ALA A 10 2.29 19.10 -5.55
CA ALA A 10 2.82 20.45 -5.72
C ALA A 10 3.07 21.20 -4.40
N LYS A 11 2.26 20.92 -3.35
CA LYS A 11 2.46 21.50 -2.02
C LYS A 11 3.66 20.88 -1.31
N LEU A 12 3.80 19.55 -1.36
CA LEU A 12 4.91 18.82 -0.75
C LEU A 12 6.24 19.11 -1.45
N ASP A 13 6.24 19.15 -2.79
CA ASP A 13 7.43 19.47 -3.60
C ASP A 13 8.02 20.82 -3.20
N LYS A 14 7.17 21.85 -3.09
CA LYS A 14 7.59 23.19 -2.67
C LYS A 14 8.02 23.26 -1.21
N MET A 15 7.33 22.52 -0.33
CA MET A 15 7.56 22.57 1.12
C MET A 15 8.85 21.86 1.54
N PHE A 16 9.20 20.76 0.86
CA PHE A 16 10.34 19.93 1.22
C PHE A 16 11.44 19.89 0.16
N ILE A 17 11.29 20.65 -0.94
CA ILE A 17 12.26 20.73 -2.04
C ILE A 17 12.50 19.33 -2.64
N LEU A 18 11.41 18.64 -2.96
CA LEU A 18 11.46 17.28 -3.49
C LEU A 18 11.81 17.29 -4.98
N ASN A 19 12.52 16.24 -5.43
CA ASN A 19 12.80 15.99 -6.84
C ASN A 19 12.35 14.58 -7.21
N GLN A 20 11.59 14.45 -8.30
CA GLN A 20 11.12 13.15 -8.79
C GLN A 20 12.29 12.32 -9.36
N THR A 21 12.36 11.04 -8.98
CA THR A 21 13.24 10.06 -9.62
C THR A 21 12.45 9.02 -10.41
N TYR A 22 12.91 8.69 -11.61
CA TYR A 22 12.30 7.69 -12.48
C TYR A 22 12.94 6.29 -12.32
N LYS A 23 14.10 6.21 -11.67
CA LYS A 23 14.80 4.95 -11.41
C LYS A 23 15.11 4.84 -9.92
N SER A 24 14.59 3.79 -9.30
CA SER A 24 14.83 3.49 -7.88
C SER A 24 15.17 2.02 -7.75
N GLN A 25 16.45 1.72 -7.52
CA GLN A 25 16.89 0.34 -7.29
C GLN A 25 16.17 -0.31 -6.11
N PRO A 26 15.96 0.36 -4.95
CA PRO A 26 15.19 -0.23 -3.86
C PRO A 26 13.74 -0.58 -4.24
N LEU A 27 13.10 0.23 -5.09
CA LEU A 27 11.76 -0.07 -5.60
C LEU A 27 11.80 -1.26 -6.57
N GLN A 28 12.79 -1.32 -7.46
CA GLN A 28 12.96 -2.44 -8.38
C GLN A 28 13.27 -3.73 -7.63
N ASP A 29 14.12 -3.69 -6.60
CA ASP A 29 14.45 -4.84 -5.76
C ASP A 29 13.21 -5.33 -4.99
N TRP A 30 12.35 -4.42 -4.55
CA TRP A 30 11.09 -4.76 -3.90
C TRP A 30 10.10 -5.40 -4.88
N LEU A 31 9.88 -4.79 -6.05
CA LEU A 31 8.96 -5.30 -7.08
C LEU A 31 9.41 -6.65 -7.65
N ASN A 32 10.72 -6.85 -7.78
CA ASN A 32 11.32 -8.10 -8.25
C ASN A 32 11.65 -9.07 -7.12
N GLY A 33 11.17 -8.82 -5.90
CA GLY A 33 11.43 -9.66 -4.74
C GLY A 33 10.94 -11.09 -4.98
N ASN A 34 11.87 -12.03 -5.10
CA ASN A 34 11.53 -13.43 -5.31
C ASN A 34 11.06 -14.06 -3.99
N VAL A 35 9.73 -14.14 -3.82
CA VAL A 35 9.10 -14.82 -2.69
C VAL A 35 8.18 -15.91 -3.21
N GLU A 36 8.39 -17.12 -2.70
CA GLU A 36 7.58 -18.28 -3.06
C GLU A 36 6.13 -18.12 -2.60
N ILE A 37 5.19 -18.47 -3.48
CA ILE A 37 3.78 -18.66 -3.14
C ILE A 37 3.58 -20.16 -2.98
N SER A 38 3.22 -20.59 -1.77
CA SER A 38 2.92 -21.99 -1.47
C SER A 38 1.64 -22.47 -2.17
N ASP A 39 1.48 -23.78 -2.33
CA ASP A 39 0.27 -24.37 -2.92
C ASP A 39 -1.02 -23.94 -2.21
N THR A 40 -0.98 -23.85 -0.87
CA THR A 40 -2.11 -23.35 -0.08
C THR A 40 -2.44 -21.90 -0.41
N GLU A 41 -1.43 -21.03 -0.50
CA GLU A 41 -1.63 -19.64 -0.89
C GLU A 41 -2.15 -19.54 -2.33
N ASN A 42 -1.61 -20.33 -3.27
CA ASN A 42 -2.09 -20.37 -4.64
C ASN A 42 -3.58 -20.73 -4.72
N ASN A 43 -4.01 -21.75 -4.00
CA ASN A 43 -5.42 -22.17 -3.98
C ASN A 43 -6.33 -21.08 -3.41
N VAL A 44 -5.89 -20.37 -2.36
CA VAL A 44 -6.65 -19.27 -1.77
C VAL A 44 -6.71 -18.06 -2.70
N LEU A 45 -5.60 -17.71 -3.36
CA LEU A 45 -5.57 -16.62 -4.33
C LEU A 45 -6.46 -16.91 -5.54
N GLU A 46 -6.46 -18.14 -6.03
CA GLU A 46 -7.34 -18.56 -7.12
C GLU A 46 -8.82 -18.44 -6.73
N MET A 47 -9.17 -18.85 -5.52
CA MET A 47 -10.52 -18.65 -4.98
C MET A 47 -10.90 -17.16 -4.97
N TYR A 48 -10.03 -16.28 -4.46
CA TYR A 48 -10.32 -14.84 -4.42
C TYR A 48 -10.40 -14.19 -5.80
N ARG A 49 -9.57 -14.63 -6.77
CA ARG A 49 -9.65 -14.18 -8.17
C ARG A 49 -11.04 -14.48 -8.76
N GLN A 50 -11.55 -15.68 -8.53
CA GLN A 50 -12.89 -16.08 -8.98
C GLN A 50 -13.99 -15.25 -8.30
N ILE A 51 -13.91 -15.05 -6.98
CA ILE A 51 -14.88 -14.23 -6.24
C ILE A 51 -14.89 -12.79 -6.78
N LEU A 52 -13.72 -12.18 -6.96
CA LEU A 52 -13.62 -10.82 -7.51
C LEU A 52 -14.18 -10.71 -8.92
N THR A 53 -13.94 -11.71 -9.76
CA THR A 53 -14.44 -11.73 -11.14
C THR A 53 -15.97 -11.76 -11.18
N ILE A 54 -16.60 -12.48 -10.24
CA ILE A 54 -18.06 -12.66 -10.22
C ILE A 54 -18.75 -11.50 -9.49
N GLN A 55 -18.22 -11.05 -8.36
CA GLN A 55 -18.92 -10.15 -7.43
C GLN A 55 -18.25 -8.79 -7.26
N GLY A 56 -16.96 -8.67 -7.60
CA GLY A 56 -16.15 -7.50 -7.26
C GLY A 56 -16.66 -6.20 -7.87
N HIS A 57 -17.32 -6.25 -9.02
CA HIS A 57 -17.93 -5.09 -9.67
C HIS A 57 -19.17 -4.56 -8.91
N ASP A 58 -19.89 -5.44 -8.22
CA ASP A 58 -21.14 -5.08 -7.53
C ASP A 58 -20.90 -4.66 -6.07
N TRP A 59 -19.69 -4.86 -5.56
CA TRP A 59 -19.32 -4.49 -4.21
C TRP A 59 -19.13 -2.98 -4.05
N ASN A 60 -19.73 -2.43 -3.00
CA ASN A 60 -19.32 -1.11 -2.49
C ASN A 60 -17.96 -1.19 -1.78
N GLU A 61 -17.40 -0.04 -1.41
CA GLU A 61 -16.08 0.07 -0.75
C GLU A 61 -15.95 -0.82 0.50
N VAL A 62 -17.01 -0.85 1.33
CA VAL A 62 -16.99 -1.62 2.58
C VAL A 62 -17.00 -3.12 2.28
N GLU A 63 -17.77 -3.55 1.29
CA GLU A 63 -17.81 -4.94 0.83
C GLU A 63 -16.48 -5.37 0.23
N LEU A 64 -15.90 -4.56 -0.67
CA LEU A 64 -14.59 -4.83 -1.25
C LEU A 64 -13.50 -4.94 -0.18
N ARG A 65 -13.52 -4.05 0.80
CA ARG A 65 -12.57 -4.08 1.92
C ARG A 65 -12.72 -5.35 2.75
N LYS A 66 -13.96 -5.74 3.07
CA LYS A 66 -14.25 -6.90 3.93
C LYS A 66 -14.03 -8.23 3.21
N HIS A 67 -14.44 -8.33 1.96
CA HIS A 67 -14.47 -9.58 1.21
C HIS A 67 -13.17 -9.86 0.46
N PHE A 68 -12.35 -8.85 0.17
CA PHE A 68 -11.11 -9.05 -0.58
C PHE A 68 -9.87 -8.39 0.06
N ILE A 69 -9.86 -7.07 0.23
CA ILE A 69 -8.63 -6.37 0.66
C ILE A 69 -8.16 -6.84 2.04
N GLY A 70 -9.07 -6.87 3.02
CA GLY A 70 -8.78 -7.35 4.38
C GLY A 70 -8.31 -8.81 4.41
N PRO A 71 -9.01 -9.75 3.77
CA PRO A 71 -8.54 -11.13 3.68
C PRO A 71 -7.19 -11.31 2.98
N MET A 72 -6.91 -10.55 1.91
CA MET A 72 -5.61 -10.57 1.23
C MET A 72 -4.48 -10.13 2.15
N LEU A 73 -4.67 -9.02 2.87
CA LEU A 73 -3.69 -8.52 3.84
C LEU A 73 -3.51 -9.48 5.03
N THR A 74 -4.59 -10.13 5.45
CA THR A 74 -4.57 -11.17 6.48
C THR A 74 -3.77 -12.39 6.02
N LEU A 75 -3.90 -12.80 4.75
CA LEU A 75 -3.18 -13.92 4.18
C LEU A 75 -1.65 -13.66 4.13
N VAL A 76 -1.24 -12.43 3.79
CA VAL A 76 0.18 -12.02 3.88
C VAL A 76 0.68 -12.09 5.33
N ASN A 77 -0.20 -11.77 6.29
CA ASN A 77 0.02 -11.86 7.73
C ASN A 77 1.24 -11.05 8.21
N PHE A 78 1.12 -9.73 8.29
CA PHE A 78 2.19 -8.85 8.80
C PHE A 78 2.38 -8.92 10.33
N SER A 79 1.46 -9.55 11.05
CA SER A 79 1.37 -9.46 12.50
C SER A 79 2.36 -10.39 13.23
N SER A 80 2.96 -9.86 14.29
CA SER A 80 3.82 -10.55 15.24
C SER A 80 3.72 -9.86 16.62
N LYS A 81 4.51 -10.29 17.61
CA LYS A 81 4.61 -9.57 18.89
C LYS A 81 5.27 -8.18 18.77
N LYS A 82 5.99 -7.92 17.68
CA LYS A 82 6.74 -6.66 17.46
C LYS A 82 6.17 -5.79 16.35
N ILE A 83 5.34 -6.36 15.48
CA ILE A 83 4.79 -5.71 14.28
C ILE A 83 3.30 -5.97 14.27
N GLY A 84 2.50 -4.96 14.01
CA GLY A 84 1.06 -5.08 13.82
C GLY A 84 0.60 -4.39 12.55
N MET A 85 -0.54 -4.85 12.03
CA MET A 85 -1.31 -4.11 11.05
C MET A 85 -2.52 -3.49 11.74
N PHE A 86 -2.64 -2.17 11.65
CA PHE A 86 -3.64 -1.38 12.35
C PHE A 86 -4.48 -0.59 11.34
N ALA A 87 -5.79 -0.81 11.34
CA ALA A 87 -6.72 -0.08 10.49
C ALA A 87 -7.24 1.18 11.20
N GLU A 88 -7.42 2.26 10.44
CA GLU A 88 -8.08 3.50 10.87
C GLU A 88 -7.51 4.10 12.17
N ARG A 89 -6.18 4.03 12.35
CA ARG A 89 -5.48 4.65 13.49
C ARG A 89 -4.78 5.93 13.05
N SER A 90 -4.88 6.98 13.86
CA SER A 90 -4.14 8.22 13.63
C SER A 90 -2.67 8.07 14.00
N PHE A 91 -1.79 8.71 13.24
CA PHE A 91 -0.43 8.98 13.69
C PHE A 91 0.02 10.36 13.23
N SER A 92 1.04 10.90 13.90
CA SER A 92 1.67 12.17 13.57
C SER A 92 3.19 12.08 13.74
N GLY A 93 3.89 13.03 13.15
CA GLY A 93 5.34 13.15 13.22
C GLY A 93 5.80 14.54 12.80
N ILE A 94 7.09 14.80 12.96
CA ILE A 94 7.70 16.09 12.57
C ILE A 94 8.65 15.84 11.40
N VAL A 95 8.45 16.57 10.30
CA VAL A 95 9.32 16.55 9.11
C VAL A 95 9.82 17.97 8.87
N ASN A 96 11.13 18.20 8.92
CA ASN A 96 11.74 19.53 8.79
C ASN A 96 11.04 20.60 9.66
N SER A 97 10.82 20.29 10.94
CA SER A 97 10.12 21.15 11.92
C SER A 97 8.63 21.41 11.63
N ILE A 98 8.04 20.74 10.64
CA ILE A 98 6.60 20.78 10.35
C ILE A 98 5.95 19.55 10.95
N GLU A 99 5.05 19.76 11.91
CA GLU A 99 4.21 18.72 12.47
C GLU A 99 3.15 18.30 11.44
N MET A 100 3.11 17.01 11.11
CA MET A 100 2.19 16.40 10.14
C MET A 100 1.48 15.21 10.75
N GLY A 101 0.23 14.93 10.34
CA GLY A 101 -0.49 13.77 10.83
C GLY A 101 -1.80 13.47 10.12
N GLY A 102 -2.35 12.29 10.35
CA GLY A 102 -3.62 11.87 9.76
C GLY A 102 -3.95 10.41 10.04
N VAL A 103 -5.02 9.94 9.42
CA VAL A 103 -5.57 8.59 9.59
C VAL A 103 -5.56 7.88 8.24
N PRO A 104 -4.59 6.99 7.99
CA PRO A 104 -4.65 6.10 6.83
C PRO A 104 -5.65 4.96 7.03
N ASP A 105 -6.08 4.35 5.92
CA ASP A 105 -6.99 3.18 5.95
C ASP A 105 -6.30 1.99 6.65
N SER A 106 -4.98 1.80 6.47
CA SER A 106 -4.19 0.86 7.28
C SER A 106 -2.73 1.24 7.43
N ILE A 107 -2.11 0.83 8.54
CA ILE A 107 -0.70 1.04 8.88
C ILE A 107 -0.06 -0.30 9.24
N ILE A 108 1.09 -0.61 8.66
CA ILE A 108 2.02 -1.60 9.21
C ILE A 108 3.01 -0.85 10.09
N ALA A 109 3.05 -1.16 11.39
CA ALA A 109 3.86 -0.45 12.37
C ALA A 109 4.46 -1.41 13.40
N SER A 110 5.47 -0.93 14.15
CA SER A 110 5.84 -1.59 15.41
C SER A 110 4.73 -1.45 16.44
N GLY A 111 4.84 -2.26 17.50
CA GLY A 111 3.86 -2.30 18.58
C GLY A 111 2.90 -3.48 18.46
N PHE A 112 2.35 -3.91 19.59
CA PHE A 112 1.45 -5.07 19.67
C PHE A 112 -0.01 -4.67 19.85
N ARG A 113 -0.29 -3.67 20.70
CA ARG A 113 -1.65 -3.21 21.02
C ARG A 113 -2.03 -1.95 20.25
N GLU A 114 -1.05 -1.10 20.01
CA GLU A 114 -1.20 0.19 19.33
C GLU A 114 -0.02 0.38 18.37
N PRO A 115 -0.21 1.14 17.27
CA PRO A 115 0.89 1.46 16.36
C PRO A 115 1.86 2.43 17.05
N GLU A 116 3.15 2.11 17.02
CA GLU A 116 4.21 2.95 17.56
C GLU A 116 5.03 3.60 16.42
N LYS A 117 5.88 2.83 15.73
CA LYS A 117 6.70 3.31 14.61
C LYS A 117 6.11 2.81 13.28
N PRO A 118 5.54 3.68 12.42
CA PRO A 118 4.99 3.27 11.14
C PRO A 118 6.11 2.86 10.17
N TYR A 119 5.93 1.72 9.51
CA TYR A 119 6.80 1.22 8.44
C TYR A 119 6.19 1.43 7.05
N PHE A 120 4.87 1.25 6.92
CA PHE A 120 4.16 1.39 5.66
C PHE A 120 2.69 1.75 5.89
N CYS A 121 2.07 2.48 4.96
CA CYS A 121 0.65 2.85 5.02
C CYS A 121 -0.06 2.44 3.72
N PHE A 122 -1.28 1.91 3.85
CA PHE A 122 -2.20 1.66 2.74
C PHE A 122 -3.27 2.74 2.71
N GLN A 123 -3.63 3.18 1.51
CA GLN A 123 -4.71 4.13 1.27
C GLN A 123 -5.62 3.62 0.15
N GLU A 124 -6.92 3.70 0.38
CA GLU A 124 -7.94 3.36 -0.60
C GLU A 124 -8.26 4.58 -1.47
N TYR A 125 -8.32 4.37 -2.78
CA TYR A 125 -8.78 5.39 -3.72
C TYR A 125 -10.31 5.41 -3.75
N LYS A 126 -10.92 6.49 -3.25
CA LYS A 126 -12.39 6.63 -3.13
C LYS A 126 -12.91 7.53 -4.25
N LYS A 127 -13.37 6.92 -5.34
CA LYS A 127 -13.84 7.64 -6.55
C LYS A 127 -15.13 8.44 -6.35
N GLU A 128 -15.99 8.06 -5.40
CA GLU A 128 -17.37 8.57 -5.27
C GLU A 128 -17.57 9.67 -4.21
N ARG A 129 -16.57 9.93 -3.34
CA ARG A 129 -16.65 10.99 -2.33
C ARG A 129 -15.88 12.23 -2.81
N ASP A 130 -16.63 13.22 -3.26
CA ASP A 130 -16.30 14.65 -3.45
C ASP A 130 -14.80 15.02 -3.66
N PRO A 131 -14.37 15.42 -4.87
CA PRO A 131 -12.99 15.70 -5.22
C PRO A 131 -12.49 17.08 -4.74
N LEU A 132 -12.83 17.49 -3.51
CA LEU A 132 -12.11 18.58 -2.84
C LEU A 132 -10.76 18.05 -2.31
N GLY A 133 -9.86 17.73 -3.24
CA GLY A 133 -8.52 17.18 -3.03
C GLY A 133 -7.91 16.65 -4.34
N ASP A 134 -6.66 16.17 -4.32
CA ASP A 134 -6.00 15.58 -5.51
C ASP A 134 -5.64 14.08 -5.37
N PRO A 135 -6.59 13.14 -5.16
CA PRO A 135 -6.26 11.77 -4.77
C PRO A 135 -5.68 10.91 -5.91
N ALA A 136 -5.81 11.36 -7.15
CA ALA A 136 -5.22 10.72 -8.31
C ALA A 136 -4.46 11.66 -9.27
N GLY A 137 -4.38 12.99 -9.16
CA GLY A 137 -3.16 13.68 -9.69
C GLY A 137 -1.92 13.25 -8.88
N GLN A 138 -2.14 12.85 -7.62
CA GLN A 138 -1.18 12.18 -6.74
C GLN A 138 -0.89 10.70 -7.10
N ALA A 139 -1.85 9.94 -7.62
CA ALA A 139 -1.67 8.52 -8.00
C ALA A 139 -1.46 8.30 -9.52
N LEU A 140 -1.97 9.19 -10.38
CA LEU A 140 -2.00 9.11 -11.85
C LEU A 140 -0.90 9.95 -12.52
N ALA A 141 -0.31 11.00 -11.92
CA ALA A 141 0.97 11.53 -12.42
C ALA A 141 2.06 10.44 -12.35
N ALA A 142 1.99 9.58 -11.33
CA ALA A 142 2.89 8.45 -11.12
C ALA A 142 2.60 7.26 -12.06
N MET A 143 1.35 7.04 -12.49
CA MET A 143 1.00 5.93 -13.39
C MET A 143 1.01 6.31 -14.88
N LEU A 144 0.75 7.57 -15.26
CA LEU A 144 0.76 8.02 -16.66
C LEU A 144 2.16 8.31 -17.23
N VAL A 145 3.12 8.82 -16.43
CA VAL A 145 4.52 9.02 -16.88
C VAL A 145 5.30 7.71 -16.92
N ALA A 146 4.93 6.74 -16.08
CA ALA A 146 5.51 5.40 -16.08
C ALA A 146 5.13 4.56 -17.32
N GLN A 147 4.01 4.89 -17.98
CA GLN A 147 3.46 4.17 -19.13
C GLN A 147 4.04 4.64 -20.48
N GLU A 148 4.62 5.84 -20.56
CA GLU A 148 5.09 6.42 -21.85
C GLU A 148 6.58 6.15 -22.15
N ILE A 149 7.38 5.67 -21.18
CA ILE A 149 8.86 5.52 -21.32
C ILE A 149 9.37 4.08 -21.14
N ASN A 150 8.59 3.15 -20.57
CA ASN A 150 9.07 1.79 -20.31
C ASN A 150 8.30 0.74 -21.13
N GLU A 151 9.03 -0.06 -21.91
CA GLU A 151 8.55 -1.22 -22.68
C GLU A 151 8.15 -2.42 -21.78
N HIS A 152 7.53 -2.17 -20.62
CA HIS A 152 7.02 -3.21 -19.71
C HIS A 152 5.54 -2.94 -19.36
N ASN A 153 4.68 -3.89 -19.72
CA ASN A 153 3.31 -3.62 -20.14
C ASN A 153 2.23 -4.24 -19.22
N LYS A 154 2.24 -4.03 -17.89
CA LYS A 154 1.12 -4.50 -17.05
C LYS A 154 0.88 -3.66 -15.79
N ALA A 155 -0.27 -3.00 -15.75
CA ALA A 155 -0.91 -2.63 -14.49
C ALA A 155 -1.44 -3.90 -13.82
N TYR A 156 -1.23 -4.04 -12.51
CA TYR A 156 -1.66 -5.24 -11.79
C TYR A 156 -3.14 -5.13 -11.44
N VAL A 157 -3.96 -6.04 -11.97
CA VAL A 157 -5.40 -6.13 -11.68
C VAL A 157 -5.68 -7.45 -10.96
N ALA A 158 -6.27 -7.40 -9.77
CA ALA A 158 -6.47 -8.60 -8.96
C ALA A 158 -7.51 -9.61 -9.53
N THR A 159 -8.17 -9.28 -10.65
CA THR A 159 -9.10 -10.18 -11.36
C THR A 159 -8.38 -11.09 -12.37
N ASP A 160 -7.09 -10.87 -12.64
CA ASP A 160 -6.28 -11.75 -13.50
C ASP A 160 -5.08 -12.32 -12.72
N ASP A 161 -4.11 -12.91 -13.42
CA ASP A 161 -2.90 -13.49 -12.81
C ASP A 161 -2.04 -12.47 -12.04
N ALA A 162 -2.25 -11.17 -12.25
CA ALA A 162 -1.59 -10.13 -11.48
C ALA A 162 -1.92 -10.21 -9.99
N ILE A 163 -2.99 -10.88 -9.56
CA ILE A 163 -3.24 -11.14 -8.14
C ILE A 163 -2.05 -11.86 -7.46
N PHE A 164 -1.38 -12.76 -8.18
CA PHE A 164 -0.21 -13.46 -7.67
C PHE A 164 0.97 -12.51 -7.53
N ASP A 165 1.17 -11.59 -8.48
CA ASP A 165 2.23 -10.59 -8.41
C ASP A 165 1.97 -9.56 -7.30
N ILE A 166 0.73 -9.09 -7.15
CA ILE A 166 0.32 -8.24 -6.02
C ILE A 166 0.67 -8.94 -4.70
N PHE A 167 0.31 -10.21 -4.59
CA PHE A 167 0.59 -10.98 -3.38
C PHE A 167 2.10 -11.17 -3.13
N ARG A 168 2.90 -11.43 -4.18
CA ARG A 168 4.37 -11.49 -4.08
C ARG A 168 4.96 -10.18 -3.59
N VAL A 169 4.54 -9.04 -4.16
CA VAL A 169 4.99 -7.71 -3.76
C VAL A 169 4.68 -7.45 -2.28
N LEU A 170 3.48 -7.82 -1.82
CA LEU A 170 3.11 -7.69 -0.41
C LEU A 170 3.93 -8.62 0.50
N LYS A 171 4.23 -9.86 0.07
CA LYS A 171 5.11 -10.77 0.81
C LYS A 171 6.55 -10.28 0.84
N ALA A 172 7.05 -9.69 -0.25
CA ALA A 172 8.37 -9.08 -0.30
C ALA A 172 8.47 -7.89 0.68
N LEU A 173 7.43 -7.04 0.73
CA LEU A 173 7.32 -5.96 1.72
C LEU A 173 7.43 -6.49 3.15
N LYS A 174 6.72 -7.59 3.46
CA LYS A 174 6.78 -8.23 4.78
C LYS A 174 8.22 -8.62 5.14
N GLN A 175 8.99 -9.19 4.21
CA GLN A 175 10.39 -9.58 4.48
C GLN A 175 11.28 -8.36 4.74
N ILE A 176 11.07 -7.26 4.02
CA ILE A 176 11.79 -6.00 4.26
C ILE A 176 11.52 -5.48 5.68
N ILE A 177 10.25 -5.45 6.10
CA ILE A 177 9.85 -4.97 7.43
C ILE A 177 10.43 -5.85 8.54
N ILE A 178 10.42 -7.18 8.38
CA ILE A 178 11.05 -8.09 9.34
C ILE A 178 12.54 -7.78 9.53
N ARG A 179 13.26 -7.52 8.43
CA ARG A 179 14.69 -7.15 8.49
C ARG A 179 14.91 -5.82 9.21
N LEU A 180 14.09 -4.80 8.92
CA LEU A 180 14.17 -3.51 9.61
C LEU A 180 13.98 -3.66 11.12
N VAL A 181 12.98 -4.43 11.55
CA VAL A 181 12.71 -4.69 12.98
C VAL A 181 13.84 -5.48 13.65
N ALA A 182 14.53 -6.35 12.92
CA ALA A 182 15.66 -7.11 13.43
C ALA A 182 16.94 -6.25 13.61
N MET A 183 17.07 -5.12 12.91
CA MET A 183 18.21 -4.21 13.04
C MET A 183 18.04 -3.20 14.18
N ASP A 184 16.78 -2.93 14.58
CA ASP A 184 16.42 -1.97 15.62
C ASP A 184 16.46 -2.56 17.05
N GLY A 185 16.84 -3.84 17.24
CA GLY A 185 16.86 -4.53 18.54
C GLY A 185 18.11 -5.35 18.79
#